data_AF-A0A7K1AP00-F1
#
_entry.id   AF-A0A7K1AP00-F1
#
_cell.length_a   1.000
_cell.length_b   1.000
_cell.length_c   1.000
_cell.angle_alpha   90.00
_cell.angle_beta   90.00
_cell.angle_gamma   90.00
#
_symmetry.space_group_name_H-M   'P 1'
#
loop_
_entity.id
_entity.type
_entity.pdbx_description
1 polymer ?
#
loop_
_entity_poly.entity_id
_entity_poly.type
_entity_poly.pdbx_seq_one_letter_code
_entity_poly.pdbx_strand_id
1 'polypeptide(L)'
;MKKKYEFGGYVDLDKEVFLDKKGVRITDARARAIAKEMHAQVLGRPSLTGKAAHSPEIKARVPEKLKEKLQKEAERQGRTTSELIRQALEFYLANPKSSVKRR
;
A
#
# COMPACT_ATOMS: atom_id res chain seq x y z
N MET A 1 -26.02 -9.85 1.54
CA MET A 1 -25.41 -10.84 2.46
C MET A 1 -23.92 -10.97 2.12
N LYS A 2 -23.00 -10.75 3.08
CA LYS A 2 -21.56 -10.95 2.83
C LYS A 2 -21.28 -12.45 2.79
N LYS A 3 -20.88 -12.97 1.64
CA LYS A 3 -20.42 -14.36 1.52
C LYS A 3 -19.09 -14.47 2.27
N LYS A 4 -19.03 -15.33 3.29
CA LYS A 4 -17.78 -15.72 3.93
C LYS A 4 -17.11 -16.73 2.99
N TYR A 5 -15.89 -16.41 2.56
CA TYR A 5 -15.06 -17.31 1.78
C TYR A 5 -13.93 -17.79 2.69
N GLU A 6 -13.78 -19.09 2.80
CA GLU A 6 -12.66 -19.73 3.50
C GLU A 6 -11.68 -20.27 2.48
N PHE A 7 -10.39 -20.23 2.80
CA PHE A 7 -9.37 -20.75 1.91
C PHE A 7 -9.39 -22.28 1.94
N GLY A 8 -9.80 -22.89 0.83
CA GLY A 8 -9.94 -24.34 0.71
C GLY A 8 -8.67 -25.10 0.33
N GLY A 9 -7.52 -24.44 0.24
CA GLY A 9 -6.26 -25.06 -0.22
C GLY A 9 -6.10 -25.07 -1.74
N TYR A 10 -5.12 -25.84 -2.22
CA TYR A 10 -4.85 -26.05 -3.64
C TYR A 10 -5.84 -27.07 -4.20
N VAL A 11 -6.35 -26.80 -5.40
CA VAL A 11 -7.31 -27.65 -6.11
C VAL A 11 -6.80 -27.91 -7.52
N ASP A 12 -6.85 -29.17 -7.96
CA ASP A 12 -6.52 -29.59 -9.31
C ASP A 12 -7.81 -29.67 -10.15
N LEU A 13 -8.02 -28.70 -11.05
CA LEU A 13 -9.27 -28.53 -11.80
C LEU A 13 -9.45 -29.57 -12.93
N ASP A 14 -8.39 -30.30 -13.28
CA ASP A 14 -8.47 -31.35 -14.28
C ASP A 14 -8.89 -32.69 -13.66
N LYS A 15 -8.55 -32.92 -12.39
CA LYS A 15 -8.98 -34.11 -11.63
C LYS A 15 -10.35 -33.92 -10.99
N GLU A 16 -10.56 -32.78 -10.34
CA GLU A 16 -11.79 -32.50 -9.61
C GLU A 16 -12.77 -31.68 -10.46
N VAL A 17 -14.06 -32.06 -10.42
CA VAL A 17 -15.09 -31.43 -11.25
C VAL A 17 -15.68 -30.22 -10.53
N PHE A 18 -15.23 -29.02 -10.92
CA PHE A 18 -15.82 -27.77 -10.49
C PHE A 18 -16.65 -27.15 -11.62
N LEU A 19 -17.86 -26.71 -11.29
CA LEU A 19 -18.77 -26.06 -12.24
C LEU A 19 -18.82 -24.55 -11.97
N ASP A 20 -18.90 -23.77 -13.04
CA ASP A 20 -19.20 -22.35 -12.94
C ASP A 20 -20.68 -22.12 -12.57
N LYS A 21 -21.06 -20.85 -12.36
CA LYS A 21 -22.45 -20.48 -12.05
C LYS A 21 -23.47 -20.84 -13.15
N LYS A 22 -23.00 -21.16 -14.36
CA LYS A 22 -23.81 -21.56 -15.52
C LYS A 22 -23.80 -23.08 -15.70
N GLY A 23 -23.19 -23.85 -14.79
CA GLY A 23 -23.12 -25.30 -14.85
C GLY A 23 -22.03 -25.85 -15.78
N VAL A 24 -21.12 -25.01 -16.29
CA VAL A 24 -20.07 -25.44 -17.21
C VAL A 24 -18.79 -25.77 -16.44
N ARG A 25 -18.16 -26.90 -16.78
CA ARG A 25 -16.92 -27.36 -16.13
C ARG A 25 -15.78 -26.33 -16.27
N ILE A 26 -15.11 -26.07 -15.16
CA ILE A 26 -13.88 -25.27 -15.09
C ILE A 26 -12.71 -26.25 -15.10
N THR A 27 -11.93 -26.24 -16.18
CA THR A 27 -10.65 -26.96 -16.29
C THR A 27 -9.48 -25.98 -16.11
N ASP A 28 -8.28 -26.50 -15.92
CA ASP A 28 -7.07 -25.67 -15.78
C ASP A 28 -6.86 -24.76 -16.99
N ALA A 29 -7.06 -25.31 -18.19
CA ALA A 29 -6.95 -24.56 -19.44
C ALA A 29 -7.94 -23.38 -19.50
N ARG A 30 -9.18 -23.61 -19.07
CA ARG A 30 -10.23 -22.59 -19.07
C ARG A 30 -10.00 -21.53 -18.00
N ALA A 31 -9.58 -21.93 -16.80
CA ALA A 31 -9.23 -21.01 -15.73
C ALA A 31 -8.09 -20.06 -16.16
N ARG A 32 -7.06 -20.59 -16.84
CA ARG A 32 -5.96 -19.79 -17.40
C ARG A 32 -6.44 -18.82 -18.48
N ALA A 33 -7.33 -19.25 -19.37
CA ALA A 33 -7.89 -18.39 -20.41
C ALA A 33 -8.68 -17.21 -19.82
N ILE A 34 -9.55 -17.47 -18.83
CA ILE A 34 -10.32 -16.43 -18.13
C ILE A 34 -9.39 -15.46 -17.40
N ALA A 35 -8.36 -15.97 -16.70
CA ALA A 35 -7.40 -15.13 -16.00
C ALA A 35 -6.65 -14.20 -16.97
N LYS A 36 -6.25 -14.71 -18.14
CA LYS A 36 -5.57 -13.94 -19.18
C LYS A 36 -6.48 -12.84 -19.76
N GLU A 37 -7.74 -13.17 -20.04
CA GLU A 37 -8.73 -12.22 -20.53
C GLU A 37 -9.00 -11.10 -19.52
N MET A 38 -9.18 -11.46 -18.24
CA MET A 38 -9.40 -10.49 -17.17
C MET A 38 -8.16 -9.61 -16.95
N HIS A 39 -6.96 -10.18 -16.97
CA HIS A 39 -5.74 -9.37 -16.88
C HIS A 39 -5.57 -8.39 -18.04
N ALA A 40 -6.03 -8.74 -19.25
CA ALA A 40 -5.99 -7.82 -20.38
C ALA A 40 -6.98 -6.65 -20.24
N GLN A 41 -8.10 -6.85 -19.53
CA GLN A 41 -9.13 -5.84 -19.34
C GLN A 41 -8.86 -4.88 -18.17
N VAL A 42 -8.03 -5.29 -17.19
CA VAL A 42 -7.76 -4.48 -16.00
C VAL A 42 -6.38 -3.82 -16.12
N LEU A 43 -6.37 -2.50 -16.35
CA LEU A 43 -5.16 -1.67 -16.27
C LEU A 43 -4.70 -1.55 -14.80
N GLY A 44 -3.91 -2.53 -14.33
CA GLY A 44 -3.24 -2.51 -13.02
C GLY A 44 -4.04 -3.12 -11.86
N ARG A 45 -3.39 -3.24 -10.68
CA ARG A 45 -4.06 -3.73 -9.46
C ARG A 45 -4.86 -2.57 -8.82
N PRO A 46 -6.19 -2.70 -8.65
CA PRO A 46 -6.98 -1.69 -7.98
C PRO A 46 -6.52 -1.52 -6.52
N SER A 47 -6.59 -0.29 -6.00
CA SER A 47 -6.23 -0.04 -4.61
C SER A 47 -7.22 -0.72 -3.66
N LEU A 48 -6.70 -1.27 -2.55
CA LEU A 48 -7.51 -1.90 -1.49
C LEU A 48 -8.55 -0.94 -0.87
N THR A 49 -8.35 0.37 -1.04
CA THR A 49 -9.18 1.44 -0.46
C THR A 49 -10.01 2.22 -1.49
N GLY A 50 -10.04 1.80 -2.76
CA GLY A 50 -10.95 2.30 -3.80
C GLY A 50 -10.69 3.73 -4.31
N LYS A 51 -9.96 4.58 -3.58
CA LYS A 51 -9.41 5.86 -4.06
C LYS A 51 -7.90 5.82 -3.95
N ALA A 52 -7.20 6.24 -5.00
CA ALA A 52 -5.77 6.54 -4.93
C ALA A 52 -5.59 7.78 -4.03
N ALA A 53 -5.53 7.56 -2.72
CA ALA A 53 -5.30 8.63 -1.76
C ALA A 53 -3.79 8.94 -1.75
N HIS A 54 -3.42 10.07 -2.35
CA HIS A 54 -2.07 10.60 -2.17
C HIS A 54 -1.90 11.08 -0.73
N SER A 55 -0.73 10.84 -0.15
CA SER A 55 -0.38 11.41 1.14
C SER A 55 -0.42 12.94 1.07
N PRO A 56 -1.01 13.64 2.05
CA PRO A 56 -0.97 15.09 2.11
C PRO A 56 0.48 15.62 2.15
N GLU A 57 0.73 16.74 1.46
CA GLU A 57 2.04 17.39 1.43
C GLU A 57 2.15 18.51 2.47
N ILE A 58 3.32 18.62 3.09
CA ILE A 58 3.67 19.73 4.00
C ILE A 58 4.91 20.44 3.44
N LYS A 59 4.81 21.75 3.20
CA LYS A 59 5.92 22.59 2.73
C LYS A 59 6.34 23.57 3.83
N ALA A 60 7.61 23.56 4.18
CA ALA A 60 8.19 24.46 5.19
C ALA A 60 9.52 25.03 4.71
N ARG A 61 9.76 26.31 5.00
CA ARG A 61 11.08 26.92 4.79
C ARG A 61 11.97 26.60 5.98
N VAL A 62 13.21 26.21 5.70
CA VAL A 62 14.21 25.91 6.72
C VAL A 62 15.52 26.63 6.39
N PRO A 63 16.32 27.01 7.40
CA PRO A 63 17.68 27.50 7.16
C PRO A 63 18.52 26.47 6.41
N GLU A 64 19.43 26.93 5.55
CA GLU A 64 20.29 26.07 4.72
C GLU A 64 21.09 25.06 5.55
N LYS A 65 21.73 25.54 6.63
CA LYS A 65 22.47 24.70 7.58
C LYS A 65 21.62 23.57 8.18
N LEU A 66 20.31 23.79 8.34
CA LEU A 66 19.41 22.76 8.89
C LEU A 66 19.09 21.70 7.82
N LYS A 67 18.88 22.12 6.57
CA LYS A 67 18.67 21.21 5.45
C LYS A 67 19.88 20.29 5.23
N GLU A 68 21.08 20.84 5.26
CA GLU A 68 22.32 20.07 5.11
C GLU A 68 22.48 19.02 6.22
N LYS A 69 22.21 19.40 7.48
CA LYS A 69 22.26 18.48 8.62
C LYS A 69 21.26 17.35 8.47
N LEU A 70 20.03 17.66 8.06
CA LEU A 70 18.99 16.66 7.82
C LEU A 70 19.43 15.66 6.74
N GLN A 71 20.01 16.15 5.64
CA GLN A 71 20.47 15.30 4.54
C GLN A 71 21.60 14.36 4.98
N LYS A 72 22.61 14.88 5.69
CA LYS A 72 23.70 14.05 6.23
C LYS A 72 23.21 12.99 7.21
N GLU A 73 22.24 13.35 8.06
CA GLU A 73 21.64 12.40 8.99
C GLU A 73 20.82 11.31 8.29
N ALA A 74 20.08 11.68 7.23
CA ALA A 74 19.34 10.74 6.41
C ALA A 74 20.28 9.72 5.74
N GLU A 75 21.36 10.21 5.12
CA GLU A 75 22.40 9.38 4.49
C GLU A 75 23.07 8.45 5.51
N ARG A 76 23.45 8.97 6.69
CA ARG A 76 24.06 8.19 7.77
C ARG A 76 23.18 7.03 8.25
N GLN A 77 21.86 7.25 8.29
CA GLN A 77 20.89 6.26 8.76
C GLN A 77 20.35 5.35 7.63
N GLY A 78 20.73 5.60 6.37
CA GLY A 78 20.18 4.90 5.21
C GLY A 78 18.67 5.13 5.03
N ARG A 79 18.17 6.30 5.46
CA ARG A 79 16.75 6.68 5.42
C ARG A 79 16.54 7.89 4.52
N THR A 80 15.29 8.14 4.17
CA THR A 80 14.92 9.35 3.43
C THR A 80 14.73 10.54 4.36
N THR A 81 14.94 11.75 3.85
CA THR A 81 14.68 13.00 4.58
C THR A 81 13.21 13.10 5.00
N SER A 82 12.28 12.64 4.17
CA SER A 82 10.85 12.61 4.45
C SER A 82 10.49 11.71 5.65
N GLU A 83 11.15 10.56 5.81
CA GLU A 83 10.93 9.69 6.97
C GLU A 83 11.40 10.33 8.26
N LEU A 84 12.57 10.98 8.24
CA LEU A 84 13.08 11.69 9.40
C LEU A 84 12.21 12.89 9.78
N ILE A 85 11.72 13.66 8.79
CA ILE A 85 10.78 14.76 9.03
C ILE A 85 9.49 14.25 9.67
N ARG A 86 8.93 13.15 9.14
CA ARG A 86 7.71 12.55 9.68
C ARG A 86 7.92 12.09 11.13
N GLN A 87 8.99 11.36 11.39
CA GLN A 87 9.32 10.87 12.73
C GLN A 87 9.53 12.03 13.72
N ALA A 88 10.22 13.09 13.30
CA ALA A 88 10.42 14.28 14.12
C ALA A 88 9.10 14.99 14.44
N LEU A 89 8.20 15.10 13.45
CA LEU A 89 6.89 15.71 13.61
C LEU A 89 5.99 14.89 14.55
N GLU A 90 5.95 13.56 14.38
CA GLU A 90 5.23 12.65 15.26
C GLU A 90 5.74 12.76 16.71
N PHE A 91 7.06 12.73 16.91
CA PHE A 91 7.67 12.87 18.23
C PHE A 91 7.34 14.22 18.89
N TYR A 92 7.40 15.31 18.12
CA TYR A 92 7.09 16.66 18.60
C TYR A 92 5.62 16.80 19.03
N LEU A 93 4.69 16.24 18.23
CA LEU A 93 3.26 16.27 18.53
C LEU A 93 2.86 15.33 19.68
N ALA A 94 3.54 14.20 19.83
CA ALA A 94 3.31 13.27 20.92
C ALA A 94 3.80 13.81 22.28
N ASN A 95 4.83 14.66 22.28
CA ASN A 95 5.44 15.23 23.49
C ASN A 95 5.48 16.78 23.45
N PRO A 96 4.33 17.46 23.62
CA PRO A 96 4.21 18.91 23.45
C PRO A 96 4.90 19.77 24.54
N LYS A 97 5.66 19.18 25.49
CA LYS A 97 6.29 19.90 26.62
C LYS A 97 7.49 20.79 26.26
N SER A 98 7.70 21.10 24.99
CA SER A 98 8.67 22.10 24.52
C SER A 98 8.02 23.29 23.82
N SER A 99 6.72 23.55 24.10
CA SER A 99 6.09 24.79 23.66
C SER A 99 6.83 25.97 24.29
N VAL A 100 7.71 26.56 23.48
CA VAL A 100 8.10 27.96 23.44
C VAL A 100 7.35 28.76 24.48
N LYS A 101 8.08 29.26 25.49
CA LYS A 101 7.62 30.26 26.44
C LYS A 101 6.97 31.40 25.64
N ARG A 102 5.64 31.39 25.55
CA ARG A 102 4.86 32.49 25.01
C ARG A 102 5.16 33.68 25.93
N ARG A 103 5.92 34.65 25.40
CA ARG A 103 5.99 35.99 25.99
C ARG A 103 4.72 36.74 25.64
#